data_AF-A0A1G7S601-F1
#
_entry.id   AF-A0A1G7S601-F1
#
_cell.length_a   1.000
_cell.length_b   1.000
_cell.length_c   1.000
_cell.angle_alpha   90.00
_cell.angle_beta   90.00
_cell.angle_gamma   90.00
#
_symmetry.space_group_name_H-M   'P 1'
#
loop_
_entity.id
_entity.type
_entity.pdbx_description
1 polymer ?
#
loop_
_entity_poly.entity_id
_entity_poly.type
_entity_poly.pdbx_seq_one_letter_code
_entity_poly.pdbx_strand_id
1 'polypeptide(L)'
;MTKPIALSAAQRQSEIWQHVKSGGLYRLETDTALIEDGVVQAAIYRSLWDGQVWVRPVAEFFDGRFINLSVDEVTDCRPLADRGDA
;
A
#
# COMPACT_ATOMS: atom_id res chain seq x y z
N MET A 1 11.96 -30.79 10.17
CA MET A 1 11.34 -30.32 8.91
C MET A 1 10.23 -29.34 9.25
N THR A 2 10.50 -28.04 9.16
CA THR A 2 9.50 -27.00 9.40
C THR A 2 8.56 -26.96 8.21
N LYS A 3 7.26 -27.22 8.42
CA LYS A 3 6.26 -27.11 7.35
C LYS A 3 6.16 -25.65 6.93
N PRO A 4 6.07 -25.33 5.62
CA PRO A 4 5.83 -23.97 5.18
C PRO A 4 4.47 -23.50 5.72
N ILE A 5 4.48 -22.36 6.41
CA ILE A 5 3.25 -21.74 6.93
C ILE A 5 2.60 -21.02 5.76
N ALA A 6 1.42 -21.48 5.34
CA ALA A 6 0.61 -20.77 4.37
C ALA A 6 0.08 -19.48 5.02
N LEU A 7 0.51 -18.32 4.51
CA LEU A 7 0.01 -17.02 4.96
C LEU A 7 -1.47 -16.86 4.54
N SER A 8 -2.31 -16.40 5.46
CA SER A 8 -3.68 -16.00 5.15
C SER A 8 -3.72 -14.83 4.15
N ALA A 9 -4.87 -14.57 3.52
CA ALA A 9 -5.02 -13.46 2.59
C ALA A 9 -4.69 -12.10 3.24
N ALA A 10 -5.08 -11.89 4.51
CA ALA A 10 -4.74 -10.69 5.27
C ALA A 10 -3.25 -10.57 5.57
N GLN A 11 -2.57 -11.69 5.84
CA GLN A 11 -1.11 -11.73 6.05
C GLN A 11 -0.29 -11.58 4.77
N ARG A 12 -0.94 -11.61 3.59
CA ARG A 12 -0.31 -11.42 2.28
C ARG A 12 -0.40 -10.00 1.76
N GLN A 13 -1.07 -9.10 2.47
CA GLN A 13 -1.12 -7.69 2.09
C GLN A 13 0.13 -6.98 2.59
N SER A 14 0.80 -6.26 1.68
CA SER A 14 1.87 -5.35 2.07
C SER A 14 1.22 -4.05 2.55
N GLU A 15 1.81 -3.35 3.51
CA GLU A 15 1.32 -2.02 3.92
C GLU A 15 1.45 -0.95 2.80
N ILE A 16 1.81 -1.38 1.58
CA ILE A 16 2.06 -0.57 0.40
C ILE A 16 0.81 -0.51 -0.48
N TRP A 17 0.48 0.71 -0.84
CA TRP A 17 -0.66 1.09 -1.65
C TRP A 17 -0.17 1.76 -2.92
N GLN A 18 -0.71 1.35 -4.07
CA GLN A 18 -0.42 1.98 -5.35
C GLN A 18 -1.60 2.81 -5.81
N HIS A 19 -1.38 4.07 -6.17
CA HIS A 19 -2.37 4.88 -6.84
C HIS A 19 -2.48 4.46 -8.31
N VAL A 20 -3.65 3.97 -8.73
CA VAL A 20 -3.86 3.34 -10.04
C VAL A 20 -3.52 4.28 -11.20
N LYS A 21 -3.88 5.56 -11.11
CA LYS A 21 -3.68 6.52 -12.21
C LYS A 21 -2.24 6.99 -12.36
N SER A 22 -1.56 7.29 -11.25
CA SER A 22 -0.20 7.86 -11.30
C SER A 22 0.90 6.82 -11.14
N GLY A 23 0.56 5.59 -10.73
CA GLY A 23 1.52 4.54 -10.40
C GLY A 23 2.30 4.78 -9.11
N GLY A 24 2.04 5.87 -8.39
CA GLY A 24 2.77 6.24 -7.17
C GLY A 24 2.56 5.22 -6.05
N LEU A 25 3.62 4.93 -5.31
CA LEU A 25 3.62 3.98 -4.20
C LEU A 25 3.63 4.71 -2.86
N TYR A 26 2.77 4.24 -1.95
CA TYR A 26 2.52 4.89 -0.69
C TYR A 26 2.43 3.88 0.44
N ARG A 27 2.88 4.24 1.63
CA ARG A 27 2.58 3.52 2.86
C ARG A 27 1.40 4.16 3.57
N LEU A 28 0.41 3.36 3.96
CA LEU A 28 -0.67 3.84 4.82
C LEU A 28 -0.17 3.91 6.27
N GLU A 29 -0.17 5.09 6.86
CA GLU A 29 0.30 5.31 8.25
C GLU A 29 -0.86 5.11 9.25
N THR A 30 -2.06 5.60 8.91
CA THR A 30 -3.30 5.37 9.66
C THR A 30 -4.50 5.69 8.78
N ASP A 31 -5.61 5.00 9.00
CA ASP A 31 -6.93 5.29 8.41
C ASP A 31 -7.96 5.76 9.45
N THR A 32 -7.56 5.97 10.71
CA THR A 32 -8.46 6.37 11.80
C THR A 32 -8.33 7.84 12.17
N ALA A 33 -7.65 8.65 11.35
CA ALA A 33 -7.57 10.08 11.59
C ALA A 33 -8.93 10.75 11.36
N LEU A 34 -9.20 11.86 12.04
CA LEU A 34 -10.41 12.65 11.85
C LEU A 34 -10.04 14.04 11.35
N ILE A 35 -10.69 14.47 10.28
CA ILE A 35 -10.72 15.87 9.85
C ILE A 35 -11.79 16.56 10.68
N GLU A 36 -11.39 17.54 11.48
CA GLU A 36 -12.27 18.23 12.42
C GLU A 36 -13.41 18.96 11.70
N ASP A 37 -13.11 19.58 10.56
CA ASP A 37 -14.11 20.18 9.70
C ASP A 37 -14.98 19.11 9.02
N GLY A 38 -16.23 18.99 9.47
CA GLY A 38 -17.18 17.98 9.00
C GLY A 38 -17.07 16.59 9.64
N VAL A 39 -16.12 16.39 10.57
CA VAL A 39 -15.90 15.11 11.29
C VAL A 39 -15.82 13.91 10.33
N VAL A 40 -14.87 13.99 9.40
CA VAL A 40 -14.69 12.97 8.36
C VAL A 40 -13.48 12.11 8.66
N GLN A 41 -13.65 10.79 8.62
CA GLN A 41 -12.55 9.84 8.77
C GLN A 41 -11.59 9.93 7.58
N ALA A 42 -10.29 10.01 7.86
CA ALA A 42 -9.24 10.23 6.88
C ALA A 42 -8.09 9.22 6.98
N ALA A 43 -7.58 8.86 5.81
CA ALA A 43 -6.33 8.16 5.63
C ALA A 43 -5.17 9.14 5.56
N ILE A 44 -4.15 8.90 6.37
CA ILE A 44 -2.84 9.53 6.32
C ILE A 44 -1.87 8.54 5.71
N TYR A 45 -1.21 8.93 4.64
CA TYR A 45 -0.29 8.06 3.90
C TYR A 45 0.93 8.85 3.42
N ARG A 46 2.03 8.13 3.24
CA ARG A 46 3.33 8.68 2.88
C ARG A 46 3.81 8.11 1.56
N SER A 47 4.25 8.98 0.67
CA SER A 47 4.95 8.61 -0.56
C SER A 47 6.25 7.86 -0.23
N LEU A 48 6.45 6.71 -0.87
CA LEU A 48 7.69 5.95 -0.74
C LEU A 48 8.84 6.53 -1.58
N TRP A 49 8.55 7.47 -2.48
CA TRP A 49 9.54 8.07 -3.37
C TRP A 49 10.28 9.24 -2.71
N ASP A 50 9.52 10.21 -2.20
CA ASP A 50 10.03 11.50 -1.68
C ASP A 50 9.66 11.74 -0.21
N GLY A 51 8.92 10.82 0.41
CA GLY A 51 8.48 10.95 1.80
C GLY A 51 7.34 11.94 2.02
N GLN A 52 6.76 12.54 0.97
CA GLN A 52 5.64 13.47 1.09
C GLN A 52 4.44 12.79 1.79
N VAL A 53 3.89 13.46 2.80
CA VAL A 53 2.71 13.00 3.54
C VAL A 53 1.46 13.66 2.97
N TRP A 54 0.40 12.87 2.85
CA TRP A 54 -0.90 13.26 2.34
C TRP A 54 -2.00 12.86 3.32
N VAL A 55 -3.09 13.64 3.32
CA VAL A 55 -4.33 13.34 4.05
C VAL A 55 -5.47 13.31 3.04
N ARG A 56 -6.34 12.31 3.14
CA ARG A 56 -7.52 12.17 2.25
C ARG A 56 -8.65 11.45 2.98
N PRO A 57 -9.94 11.74 2.70
CA PRO A 57 -11.04 10.97 3.26
C PRO A 57 -10.89 9.47 2.98
N VAL A 58 -11.18 8.63 3.99
CA VAL A 58 -11.16 7.16 3.88
C VAL A 58 -12.05 6.70 2.73
N ALA A 59 -13.24 7.30 2.60
CA ALA A 59 -14.18 6.99 1.53
C ALA A 59 -13.60 7.21 0.11
N GLU A 60 -12.62 8.11 -0.05
CA GLU A 60 -11.92 8.32 -1.33
C GLU A 60 -10.64 7.47 -1.46
N PHE A 61 -10.03 7.06 -0.34
CA PHE A 61 -8.82 6.24 -0.38
C PHE A 61 -9.16 4.80 -0.77
N PHE A 62 -10.26 4.27 -0.21
CA PHE A 62 -10.72 2.90 -0.45
C PHE A 62 -11.80 2.79 -1.56
N ASP A 63 -11.96 3.81 -2.41
CA ASP A 63 -12.92 3.79 -3.54
C ASP A 63 -12.41 3.02 -4.78
N GLY A 64 -11.18 2.48 -4.72
CA GLY A 64 -10.51 1.80 -5.83
C GLY A 64 -9.46 2.65 -6.56
N ARG A 65 -9.27 3.93 -6.20
CA ARG A 65 -8.12 4.74 -6.67
C ARG A 65 -6.78 4.20 -6.20
N PHE A 66 -6.78 3.54 -5.05
CA PHE A 66 -5.61 2.90 -4.47
C PHE A 66 -5.86 1.41 -4.34
N ILE A 67 -4.86 0.62 -4.75
CA ILE A 67 -4.86 -0.82 -4.57
C ILE A 67 -3.80 -1.19 -3.55
N ASN A 68 -4.13 -2.07 -2.61
CA ASN A 68 -3.15 -2.65 -1.71
C ASN A 68 -2.37 -3.73 -2.48
N LEU A 69 -1.05 -3.60 -2.49
CA LEU A 69 -0.18 -4.57 -3.16
C LEU A 69 0.04 -5.77 -2.25
N SER A 70 0.04 -6.96 -2.81
CA SER A 70 0.47 -8.15 -2.09
C SER A 70 1.98 -8.11 -1.80
N VAL A 71 2.41 -8.86 -0.79
CA VAL A 71 3.84 -9.04 -0.47
C VAL A 71 4.62 -9.57 -1.68
N ASP A 72 4.01 -10.45 -2.48
CA ASP A 72 4.63 -11.00 -3.69
C ASP A 72 4.87 -9.91 -4.76
N GLU A 73 3.92 -9.02 -4.97
CA GLU A 73 4.04 -7.89 -5.91
C GLU A 73 5.10 -6.87 -5.49
N VAL A 74 5.28 -6.67 -4.18
CA VAL A 74 6.33 -5.79 -3.64
C VAL A 74 7.71 -6.43 -3.72
N THR A 75 7.81 -7.73 -3.45
CA THR A 75 9.09 -8.45 -3.39
C THR A 75 9.65 -8.81 -4.77
N ASP A 76 8.87 -8.67 -5.84
CA ASP A 76 9.37 -8.82 -7.22
C ASP A 76 10.19 -7.62 -7.72
N CYS A 77 10.53 -6.63 -6.88
CA CYS A 77 11.54 -5.60 -7.19
C CYS A 77 12.99 -6.14 -7.25
N ARG A 78 13.20 -7.40 -7.65
CA ARG A 78 14.53 -7.87 -8.04
C ARG A 78 14.97 -7.10 -9.29
N PRO A 79 16.21 -6.57 -9.34
CA PRO A 79 16.77 -6.02 -10.58
C PRO A 79 16.52 -6.98 -11.73
N LEU A 80 16.18 -6.48 -12.92
CA LEU A 80 15.90 -7.32 -14.10
C LEU A 80 17.04 -8.33 -14.37
N ALA A 81 18.27 -7.95 -14.05
CA ALA A 81 19.46 -8.80 -14.14
C ALA A 81 19.40 -10.08 -13.28
N ASP A 82 18.63 -10.08 -12.20
CA ASP A 82 18.52 -11.19 -11.24
C ASP A 82 17.27 -12.06 -11.47
N ARG A 83 16.45 -11.76 -12.49
CA ARG A 83 15.22 -12.50 -12.76
C ARG A 83 15.43 -13.86 -13.42
N GLY A 84 16.62 -14.14 -13.96
CA GLY A 84 16.95 -15.45 -14.53
C GLY A 84 16.15 -15.83 -15.78
N ASP A 85 15.43 -14.87 -16.38
CA ASP A 85 14.59 -15.04 -17.57
C ASP A 85 15.38 -14.83 -18.88
N ALA A 86 16.70 -15.05 -18.87
CA ALA A 86 17.61 -14.87 -20.02
C ALA A 86 18.20 -16.20 -20.49
#